data_AF-A0A0M0JDF7-F1
#
_entry.id   AF-A0A0M0JDF7-F1
#
_cell.length_a   1.000
_cell.length_b   1.000
_cell.length_c   1.000
_cell.angle_alpha   90.00
_cell.angle_beta   90.00
_cell.angle_gamma   90.00
#
_symmetry.space_group_name_H-M   'P 1'
#
loop_
_entity.id
_entity.type
_entity.pdbx_description
1 polymer ?
#
loop_
_entity_poly.entity_id
_entity_poly.type
_entity_poly.pdbx_seq_one_letter_code
_entity_poly.pdbx_strand_id
1 'polypeptide(L)'
;MLTTAFEPTAELSATDVVRVVCEGLMNNDDPKPDAGLERLYHFMNPRGRLAFAPTPPKSGLQGGVTLEYFLEKAGNVALGALIFCASVELVGEMQLTPSSRTRGALATQLIEVGNSPLVDDSDAVAALRSLVSAPDDFLGSVITAVREGRELPEAPPSSLIKRRFWVQLEQERRPPLQDCWLIKEMLSLEKTKFQMLNEGGEEFEGADSK
;
A
#
# COMPACT_ATOMS: atom_id res chain seq x y z
N MET A 1 7.86 16.00 -14.73
CA MET A 1 6.42 15.70 -14.91
C MET A 1 6.29 14.21 -14.82
N LEU A 2 5.70 13.71 -13.74
CA LEU A 2 5.47 12.28 -13.56
C LEU A 2 4.32 11.86 -14.48
N THR A 3 4.44 10.66 -15.03
CA THR A 3 3.57 10.09 -16.05
C THR A 3 2.16 9.85 -15.51
N THR A 4 1.15 10.49 -16.08
CA THR A 4 -0.28 10.31 -15.74
C THR A 4 -0.87 9.02 -16.31
N ALA A 5 -0.07 7.95 -16.42
CA ALA A 5 -0.48 6.72 -17.07
C ALA A 5 -1.54 5.99 -16.23
N PHE A 6 -2.71 5.78 -16.82
CA PHE A 6 -3.80 5.01 -16.22
C PHE A 6 -3.71 3.51 -16.51
N GLU A 7 -2.99 3.14 -17.57
CA GLU A 7 -2.85 1.76 -18.01
C GLU A 7 -1.37 1.34 -18.08
N PRO A 8 -1.05 0.06 -17.86
CA PRO A 8 0.30 -0.45 -18.01
C PRO A 8 0.77 -0.38 -19.46
N THR A 9 2.02 0.03 -19.66
CA THR A 9 2.69 0.05 -20.97
C THR A 9 4.08 -0.53 -20.86
N ALA A 10 4.62 -1.06 -21.97
CA ALA A 10 5.97 -1.62 -22.01
C ALA A 10 7.09 -0.56 -21.88
N GLU A 11 6.74 0.72 -22.00
CA GLU A 11 7.67 1.84 -21.84
C GLU A 11 7.94 2.18 -20.37
N LEU A 12 7.03 1.81 -19.46
CA LEU A 12 7.19 2.05 -18.03
C LEU A 12 8.18 1.03 -17.44
N SER A 13 9.21 1.52 -16.78
CA SER A 13 10.06 0.65 -15.96
C SER A 13 9.29 0.14 -14.74
N ALA A 14 9.78 -0.93 -14.11
CA ALA A 14 9.20 -1.41 -12.86
C ALA A 14 9.16 -0.32 -11.78
N THR A 15 10.19 0.54 -11.69
CA THR A 15 10.23 1.66 -10.74
C THR A 15 9.16 2.70 -11.06
N ASP A 16 8.96 3.02 -12.34
CA ASP A 16 7.92 3.97 -12.76
C ASP A 16 6.53 3.45 -12.43
N VAL A 17 6.28 2.15 -12.61
CA VAL A 17 5.01 1.52 -12.21
C VAL A 17 4.74 1.71 -10.71
N VAL A 18 5.74 1.45 -9.85
CA VAL A 18 5.55 1.66 -8.39
C VAL A 18 5.24 3.13 -8.10
N ARG A 19 5.97 4.08 -8.70
CA ARG A 19 5.73 5.52 -8.49
C ARG A 19 4.33 5.94 -8.93
N VAL A 20 3.96 5.63 -10.17
CA VAL A 20 2.67 6.00 -10.78
C VAL A 20 1.48 5.43 -10.00
N VAL A 21 1.60 4.20 -9.52
CA VAL A 21 0.57 3.57 -8.68
C VAL A 21 0.51 4.23 -7.30
N CYS A 22 1.65 4.43 -6.63
CA CYS A 22 1.68 5.07 -5.31
C CYS A 22 1.16 6.51 -5.35
N GLU A 23 1.56 7.30 -6.34
CA GLU A 23 1.07 8.66 -6.55
C GLU A 23 -0.44 8.68 -6.87
N GLY A 24 -0.93 7.67 -7.58
CA GLY A 24 -2.37 7.50 -7.80
C GLY A 24 -3.12 7.21 -6.52
N LEU A 25 -2.58 6.35 -5.65
CA LEU A 25 -3.20 6.03 -4.36
C LEU A 25 -3.14 7.22 -3.38
N MET A 26 -2.06 8.00 -3.39
CA MET A 26 -1.97 9.26 -2.64
C MET A 26 -3.08 10.24 -3.04
N ASN A 27 -3.38 10.32 -4.34
CA ASN A 27 -4.40 11.23 -4.91
C ASN A 27 -5.60 10.43 -5.41
N ASN A 28 -6.15 9.54 -4.57
CA ASN A 28 -7.10 8.52 -5.01
C ASN A 28 -8.32 9.06 -5.76
N ASP A 29 -8.79 10.26 -5.42
CA ASP A 29 -10.01 10.84 -6.00
C ASP A 29 -9.74 11.89 -7.11
N ASP A 30 -8.49 12.01 -7.59
CA ASP A 30 -8.11 12.91 -8.68
C ASP A 30 -7.75 12.10 -9.95
N PRO A 31 -8.43 12.29 -11.10
CA PRO A 31 -9.43 13.33 -11.42
C PRO A 31 -10.89 12.95 -11.17
N LYS A 32 -11.14 11.76 -10.62
CA LYS A 32 -12.48 11.25 -10.30
C LYS A 32 -12.41 10.37 -9.05
N PRO A 33 -13.52 10.16 -8.34
CA PRO A 33 -13.55 9.23 -7.21
C PRO A 33 -12.95 7.87 -7.57
N ASP A 34 -12.09 7.35 -6.69
CA ASP A 34 -11.42 6.05 -6.83
C ASP A 34 -10.50 5.89 -8.06
N ALA A 35 -10.08 6.99 -8.69
CA ALA A 35 -9.08 6.97 -9.77
C ALA A 35 -7.76 6.27 -9.38
N GLY A 36 -7.31 6.40 -8.13
CA GLY A 36 -6.12 5.73 -7.61
C GLY A 36 -6.29 4.21 -7.53
N LEU A 37 -7.41 3.75 -7.00
CA LEU A 37 -7.77 2.33 -6.92
C LEU A 37 -8.01 1.72 -8.31
N GLU A 38 -8.65 2.45 -9.22
CA GLU A 38 -8.79 2.04 -10.62
C GLU A 38 -7.41 1.86 -11.28
N ARG A 39 -6.50 2.81 -11.07
CA ARG A 39 -5.12 2.70 -11.53
C ARG A 39 -4.44 1.47 -10.96
N LEU A 40 -4.49 1.27 -9.64
CA LEU A 40 -3.94 0.08 -8.99
C LEU A 40 -4.49 -1.19 -9.65
N TYR A 41 -5.80 -1.28 -9.86
CA TYR A 41 -6.44 -2.43 -10.52
C TYR A 41 -5.83 -2.74 -11.90
N HIS A 42 -5.65 -1.71 -12.75
CA HIS A 42 -5.08 -1.87 -14.09
C HIS A 42 -3.61 -2.32 -14.06
N PHE A 43 -2.83 -1.82 -13.10
CA PHE A 43 -1.44 -2.20 -12.92
C PHE A 43 -1.24 -3.52 -12.18
N MET A 44 -2.29 -4.15 -11.64
CA MET A 44 -2.20 -5.45 -10.99
C MET A 44 -2.47 -6.61 -11.94
N ASN A 45 -1.76 -7.71 -11.73
CA ASN A 45 -2.10 -8.98 -12.37
C ASN A 45 -3.31 -9.65 -11.66
N PRO A 46 -3.95 -10.67 -12.26
CA PRO A 46 -5.12 -11.32 -11.68
C PRO A 46 -4.89 -11.88 -10.27
N ARG A 47 -3.69 -12.39 -9.98
CA ARG A 47 -3.33 -12.91 -8.65
C ARG A 47 -3.24 -11.78 -7.62
N GLY A 48 -2.66 -10.65 -7.99
CA GLY A 48 -2.57 -9.46 -7.13
C GLY A 48 -3.95 -8.94 -6.77
N ARG A 49 -4.85 -8.83 -7.75
CA ARG A 49 -6.24 -8.36 -7.51
C ARG A 49 -6.96 -9.21 -6.45
N LEU A 50 -6.77 -10.53 -6.50
CA LEU A 50 -7.33 -11.48 -5.52
C LEU A 50 -6.71 -11.35 -4.11
N ALA A 51 -5.52 -10.75 -3.98
CA ALA A 51 -4.92 -10.51 -2.67
C ALA A 51 -5.54 -9.30 -1.94
N PHE A 52 -6.22 -8.42 -2.67
CA PHE A 52 -6.80 -7.18 -2.14
C PHE A 52 -8.32 -7.22 -2.05
N ALA A 53 -8.97 -7.91 -2.98
CA ALA A 53 -10.42 -8.11 -2.97
C ALA A 53 -10.74 -9.61 -2.75
N PRO A 54 -11.76 -9.95 -1.95
CA PRO A 54 -12.16 -11.33 -1.72
C PRO A 54 -12.57 -12.02 -3.03
N THR A 55 -12.47 -13.35 -3.09
CA THR A 55 -12.92 -14.10 -4.27
C THR A 55 -14.40 -13.83 -4.54
N PRO A 56 -14.77 -13.39 -5.76
CA PRO A 56 -16.16 -13.11 -6.09
C PRO A 56 -17.03 -14.38 -5.97
N PRO A 57 -18.27 -14.26 -5.46
CA PRO A 57 -19.16 -15.40 -5.32
C PRO A 57 -19.58 -15.93 -6.70
N LYS A 58 -18.97 -17.05 -7.11
CA LYS A 58 -19.37 -17.92 -8.25
C LYS A 58 -19.77 -17.18 -9.55
N SER A 59 -19.01 -16.18 -9.99
CA SER A 59 -19.12 -15.74 -11.38
C SER A 59 -18.24 -16.66 -12.25
N GLY A 60 -18.83 -17.29 -13.27
CA GLY A 60 -18.15 -18.23 -14.19
C GLY A 60 -17.10 -17.57 -15.10
N LEU A 61 -16.62 -16.39 -14.76
CA LEU A 61 -15.53 -15.71 -15.47
C LEU A 61 -14.21 -16.34 -15.01
N GLN A 62 -13.67 -17.22 -15.85
CA GLN A 62 -12.27 -17.63 -15.81
C GLN A 62 -11.40 -16.38 -16.02
N GLY A 63 -11.08 -15.64 -14.96
CA GLY A 63 -10.32 -14.40 -15.13
C GLY A 63 -10.13 -13.53 -13.89
N GLY A 64 -10.96 -13.67 -12.85
CA GLY A 64 -10.74 -13.01 -11.56
C GLY A 64 -11.63 -11.81 -11.28
N VAL A 65 -11.18 -10.97 -10.34
CA VAL A 65 -11.89 -9.81 -9.79
C VAL A 65 -12.15 -8.76 -10.88
N THR A 66 -13.40 -8.35 -11.11
CA THR A 66 -13.72 -7.23 -12.02
C THR A 66 -13.35 -5.89 -11.40
N LEU A 67 -13.25 -4.82 -12.19
CA LEU A 67 -12.95 -3.49 -11.66
C LEU A 67 -14.03 -3.06 -10.66
N GLU A 68 -15.31 -3.22 -11.01
CA GLU A 68 -16.44 -2.80 -10.17
C GLU A 68 -16.43 -3.56 -8.84
N TYR A 69 -16.21 -4.88 -8.87
CA TYR A 69 -16.12 -5.67 -7.65
C TYR A 69 -14.86 -5.33 -6.84
N PHE A 70 -13.74 -5.00 -7.50
CA PHE A 70 -12.53 -4.55 -6.83
C PHE A 70 -12.77 -3.22 -6.10
N LEU A 71 -13.36 -2.22 -6.76
CA LEU A 71 -13.69 -0.94 -6.14
C LEU A 71 -14.67 -1.11 -4.96
N GLU A 72 -15.64 -2.02 -5.08
CA GLU A 72 -16.62 -2.26 -4.01
C GLU A 72 -16.05 -3.06 -2.83
N LYS A 73 -15.13 -4.00 -3.07
CA LYS A 73 -14.72 -5.03 -2.08
C LYS A 73 -13.25 -5.01 -1.72
N ALA A 74 -12.41 -4.20 -2.36
CA ALA A 74 -11.02 -4.03 -1.93
C ALA A 74 -11.01 -3.35 -0.56
N GLY A 75 -10.40 -4.00 0.42
CA GLY A 75 -10.51 -3.53 1.81
C GLY A 75 -9.55 -4.21 2.77
N ASN A 76 -8.38 -4.64 2.29
CA ASN A 76 -7.36 -5.13 3.21
C ASN A 76 -6.76 -3.95 4.01
N VAL A 77 -6.31 -4.22 5.24
CA VAL A 77 -5.74 -3.19 6.14
C VAL A 77 -4.55 -2.49 5.49
N ALA A 78 -3.76 -3.22 4.70
CA ALA A 78 -2.61 -2.68 3.98
C ALA A 78 -3.00 -1.58 2.98
N LEU A 79 -4.14 -1.73 2.29
CA LEU A 79 -4.65 -0.77 1.31
C LEU A 79 -5.11 0.51 1.99
N GLY A 80 -5.73 0.41 3.17
CA GLY A 80 -6.15 1.59 3.94
C GLY A 80 -4.99 2.52 4.29
N ALA A 81 -3.79 1.97 4.49
CA ALA A 81 -2.59 2.77 4.73
C ALA A 81 -1.92 3.33 3.46
N LEU A 82 -2.34 2.91 2.27
CA LEU A 82 -1.80 3.37 0.98
C LEU A 82 -2.69 4.44 0.34
N ILE A 83 -4.01 4.32 0.47
CA ILE A 83 -4.96 5.31 -0.06
C ILE A 83 -4.87 6.60 0.78
N PHE A 84 -4.80 7.76 0.12
CA PHE A 84 -4.70 9.08 0.76
C PHE A 84 -3.51 9.24 1.72
N CYS A 85 -2.46 8.46 1.53
CA CYS A 85 -1.25 8.64 2.33
C CYS A 85 -0.61 10.01 2.03
N ALA A 86 -0.01 10.61 3.06
CA ALA A 86 0.57 11.95 2.99
C ALA A 86 1.92 11.95 2.25
N SER A 87 2.65 10.83 2.30
CA SER A 87 3.91 10.69 1.58
C SER A 87 4.20 9.24 1.18
N VAL A 88 4.94 9.08 0.09
CA VAL A 88 5.52 7.81 -0.32
C VAL A 88 6.98 8.02 -0.72
N GLU A 89 7.85 7.19 -0.19
CA GLU A 89 9.27 7.16 -0.51
C GLU A 89 9.68 5.76 -0.98
N LEU A 90 10.44 5.70 -2.08
CA LEU A 90 11.10 4.46 -2.48
C LEU A 90 12.34 4.25 -1.61
N VAL A 91 12.41 3.12 -0.91
CA VAL A 91 13.50 2.81 0.01
C VAL A 91 14.47 1.85 -0.67
N GLY A 92 15.72 2.29 -0.85
CA GLY A 92 16.78 1.49 -1.44
C GLY A 92 16.61 1.23 -2.94
N GLU A 93 17.53 0.46 -3.50
CA GLU A 93 17.53 0.10 -4.91
C GLU A 93 16.57 -1.06 -5.21
N MET A 94 15.91 -0.99 -6.37
CA MET A 94 15.05 -2.05 -6.87
C MET A 94 15.87 -3.32 -7.14
N GLN A 95 15.39 -4.46 -6.64
CA GLN A 95 15.99 -5.76 -6.94
C GLN A 95 15.33 -6.38 -8.16
N LEU A 96 16.12 -6.59 -9.22
CA LEU A 96 15.67 -7.20 -10.47
C LEU A 96 16.15 -8.65 -10.58
N THR A 97 15.21 -9.54 -10.89
CA THR A 97 15.50 -10.91 -11.29
C THR A 97 15.17 -11.07 -12.78
N PRO A 98 16.15 -11.39 -13.64
CA PRO A 98 15.92 -11.55 -15.07
C PRO A 98 14.85 -12.59 -15.40
N SER A 99 14.22 -12.44 -16.56
CA SER A 99 13.24 -13.40 -17.09
C SER A 99 13.85 -14.79 -17.29
N SER A 100 13.00 -15.82 -17.21
CA SER A 100 13.38 -17.21 -17.50
C SER A 100 12.52 -17.80 -18.63
N ARG A 101 12.80 -19.06 -19.02
CA ARG A 101 11.95 -19.77 -19.99
C ARG A 101 10.50 -19.92 -19.54
N THR A 102 10.26 -20.01 -18.22
CA THR A 102 8.96 -20.32 -17.63
C THR A 102 8.26 -19.11 -17.01
N ARG A 103 8.95 -17.97 -16.82
CA ARG A 103 8.41 -16.79 -16.12
C ARG A 103 8.98 -15.49 -16.67
N GLY A 104 8.21 -14.41 -16.59
CA GLY A 104 8.71 -13.06 -16.85
C GLY A 104 9.79 -12.63 -15.85
N ALA A 105 10.38 -11.47 -16.11
CA ALA A 105 11.27 -10.82 -15.14
C ALA A 105 10.48 -10.50 -13.87
N LEU A 106 11.15 -10.56 -12.71
CA LEU A 106 10.59 -10.09 -11.45
C LEU A 106 11.33 -8.85 -10.98
N ALA A 107 10.60 -7.97 -10.33
CA ALA A 107 11.15 -6.81 -9.67
C ALA A 107 10.59 -6.70 -8.27
N THR A 108 11.38 -6.13 -7.38
CA THR A 108 11.03 -5.96 -5.98
C THR A 108 11.47 -4.58 -5.52
N GLN A 109 10.54 -3.82 -4.97
CA GLN A 109 10.79 -2.48 -4.42
C GLN A 109 10.24 -2.39 -2.99
N LEU A 110 11.06 -1.89 -2.08
CA LEU A 110 10.59 -1.48 -0.75
C LEU A 110 10.09 -0.03 -0.85
N ILE A 111 8.91 0.22 -0.29
CA ILE A 111 8.37 1.58 -0.14
C ILE A 111 8.12 1.88 1.33
N GLU A 112 8.27 3.14 1.71
CA GLU A 112 7.86 3.69 2.99
C GLU A 112 6.74 4.70 2.76
N VAL A 113 5.66 4.57 3.52
CA VAL A 113 4.43 5.34 3.37
C VAL A 113 4.20 6.09 4.67
N GLY A 114 4.02 7.40 4.58
CA GLY A 114 3.72 8.26 5.72
C GLY A 114 2.24 8.60 5.74
N ASN A 115 1.54 8.21 6.81
CA ASN A 115 0.14 8.59 7.02
C ASN A 115 0.00 9.67 8.08
N SER A 116 -0.95 10.58 7.87
CA SER A 116 -1.31 11.56 8.90
C SER A 116 -1.93 10.84 10.09
N PRO A 117 -1.50 11.12 11.34
CA PRO A 117 -2.11 10.53 12.52
C PRO A 117 -3.56 11.00 12.77
N LEU A 118 -4.02 12.00 12.01
CA LEU A 118 -5.40 12.48 12.05
C LEU A 118 -6.34 11.71 11.12
N VAL A 119 -5.79 10.95 10.17
CA VAL A 119 -6.53 10.28 9.09
C VAL A 119 -6.25 8.77 9.04
N ASP A 120 -5.14 8.31 9.63
CA ASP A 120 -4.79 6.87 9.64
C ASP A 120 -5.70 6.06 10.59
N ASP A 121 -6.76 5.49 10.01
CA ASP A 121 -7.67 4.58 10.73
C ASP A 121 -7.13 3.14 10.85
N SER A 122 -5.99 2.83 10.22
CA SER A 122 -5.50 1.45 10.18
C SER A 122 -4.82 1.00 11.49
N ASP A 123 -4.35 1.95 12.32
CA ASP A 123 -3.93 1.68 13.70
C ASP A 123 -4.16 2.89 14.64
N ALA A 124 -5.32 2.90 15.30
CA ALA A 124 -5.71 3.95 16.25
C ALA A 124 -4.70 4.16 17.40
N VAL A 125 -3.98 3.12 17.83
CA VAL A 125 -2.99 3.24 18.92
C VAL A 125 -1.73 3.91 18.41
N ALA A 126 -1.27 3.54 17.21
CA ALA A 126 -0.14 4.21 16.58
C ALA A 126 -0.46 5.68 16.29
N ALA A 127 -1.67 5.97 15.81
CA ALA A 127 -2.16 7.32 15.57
C ALA A 127 -2.15 8.18 16.84
N LEU A 128 -2.71 7.68 17.94
CA LEU A 128 -2.70 8.40 19.22
C LEU A 128 -1.28 8.66 19.73
N ARG A 129 -0.39 7.66 19.65
CA ARG A 129 1.02 7.81 20.09
C ARG A 129 1.76 8.86 19.26
N SER A 130 1.54 8.85 17.95
CA SER A 130 2.15 9.81 17.04
C SER A 130 1.63 11.22 17.34
N LEU A 131 0.32 11.37 17.57
CA LEU A 131 -0.29 12.65 17.91
C LEU A 131 0.25 13.20 19.25
N VAL A 132 0.35 12.36 20.29
CA VAL A 132 0.92 12.78 21.59
C VAL A 132 2.40 13.18 21.49
N SER A 133 3.13 12.62 20.51
CA SER A 133 4.53 12.93 20.28
C SER A 133 4.74 14.06 19.26
N ALA A 134 3.65 14.63 18.74
CA ALA A 134 3.72 15.68 17.73
C ALA A 134 4.14 17.02 18.36
N PRO A 135 4.69 17.95 17.55
CA PRO A 135 5.04 19.29 18.02
C PRO A 135 3.85 20.04 18.66
N ASP A 136 4.10 20.80 19.73
CA ASP A 136 3.06 21.52 20.49
C ASP A 136 2.27 22.52 19.64
N ASP A 137 2.93 23.17 18.68
CA ASP A 137 2.33 24.12 17.74
C ASP A 137 1.35 23.43 16.78
N PHE A 138 1.68 22.22 16.32
CA PHE A 138 0.78 21.39 15.53
C PHE A 138 -0.44 20.98 16.35
N LEU A 139 -0.25 20.49 17.58
CA LEU A 139 -1.36 20.12 18.47
C LEU A 139 -2.28 21.31 18.76
N GLY A 140 -1.71 22.49 19.04
CA GLY A 140 -2.48 23.72 19.23
C GLY A 140 -3.31 24.09 17.99
N SER A 141 -2.75 23.88 16.80
CA SER A 141 -3.43 24.12 15.52
C SER A 141 -4.58 23.14 15.29
N VAL A 142 -4.38 21.86 15.59
CA VAL A 142 -5.44 20.83 15.52
C VAL A 142 -6.59 21.16 16.47
N ILE A 143 -6.30 21.49 17.73
CA ILE A 143 -7.32 21.85 18.73
C ILE A 143 -8.12 23.08 18.27
N THR A 144 -7.43 24.09 17.73
CA THR A 144 -8.06 25.31 17.22
C THR A 144 -8.97 25.00 16.02
N ALA A 145 -8.50 24.22 15.07
CA ALA A 145 -9.28 23.82 13.89
C ALA A 145 -10.55 23.06 14.29
N VAL A 146 -10.43 22.06 15.18
CA VAL A 146 -11.57 21.28 15.68
C VAL A 146 -12.59 22.17 16.39
N ARG A 147 -12.12 23.06 17.29
CA ARG A 147 -13.00 23.97 18.03
C ARG A 147 -13.77 24.93 17.12
N GLU A 148 -13.16 25.34 16.02
CA GLU A 148 -13.73 26.30 15.09
C GLU A 148 -14.45 25.65 13.90
N GLY A 149 -14.46 24.31 13.81
CA GLY A 149 -15.04 23.60 12.68
C GLY A 149 -14.32 23.86 11.35
N ARG A 150 -13.01 24.12 11.40
CA ARG A 150 -12.15 24.32 10.21
C ARG A 150 -11.53 23.00 9.77
N GLU A 151 -11.02 22.98 8.54
CA GLU A 151 -10.20 21.87 8.05
C GLU A 151 -8.98 21.64 8.95
N LEU A 152 -8.64 20.36 9.15
CA LEU A 152 -7.50 19.98 9.97
C LEU A 152 -6.19 20.37 9.28
N PRO A 153 -5.18 20.85 10.04
CA PRO A 153 -3.89 21.17 9.46
C PRO A 153 -3.21 19.90 8.93
N GLU A 154 -2.39 20.05 7.88
CA GLU A 154 -1.52 18.97 7.42
C GLU A 154 -0.51 18.58 8.50
N ALA A 155 -0.32 17.28 8.69
CA ALA A 155 0.61 16.76 9.68
C ALA A 155 2.06 17.02 9.24
N PRO A 156 2.92 17.57 10.13
CA PRO A 156 4.33 17.75 9.79
C PRO A 156 5.00 16.39 9.55
N PRO A 157 6.04 16.30 8.69
CA PRO A 157 6.71 15.05 8.36
C PRO A 157 7.21 14.24 9.57
N SER A 158 7.57 14.91 10.67
CA SER A 158 8.01 14.30 11.92
C SER A 158 6.92 13.54 12.69
N SER A 159 5.65 13.82 12.39
CA SER A 159 4.47 13.20 13.03
C SER A 159 3.79 12.14 12.16
N LEU A 160 4.30 11.89 10.95
CA LEU A 160 3.73 10.88 10.07
C LEU A 160 3.98 9.47 10.62
N ILE A 161 2.94 8.64 10.59
CA ILE A 161 3.05 7.22 10.91
C ILE A 161 3.67 6.54 9.70
N LYS A 162 4.91 6.09 9.85
CA LYS A 162 5.68 5.45 8.78
C LYS A 162 5.40 3.96 8.75
N ARG A 163 4.95 3.46 7.61
CA ARG A 163 4.72 2.04 7.32
C ARG A 163 5.56 1.59 6.15
N ARG A 164 6.00 0.34 6.14
CA ARG A 164 6.81 -0.21 5.06
C ARG A 164 6.09 -1.31 4.32
N PHE A 165 6.16 -1.25 2.99
CA PHE A 165 5.57 -2.25 2.11
C PHE A 165 6.60 -2.80 1.13
N TRP A 166 6.53 -4.10 0.94
CA TRP A 166 7.27 -4.82 -0.07
C TRP A 166 6.40 -4.98 -1.30
N VAL A 167 6.77 -4.31 -2.39
CA VAL A 167 6.04 -4.33 -3.66
C VAL A 167 6.75 -5.27 -4.63
N GLN A 168 6.07 -6.34 -5.03
CA GLN A 168 6.59 -7.29 -6.00
C GLN A 168 5.88 -7.10 -7.34
N LEU A 169 6.66 -7.02 -8.41
CA LEU A 169 6.18 -6.90 -9.79
C LEU A 169 6.64 -8.09 -10.63
N GLU A 170 5.88 -8.39 -11.66
CA GLU A 170 6.18 -9.41 -12.67
C GLU A 170 5.95 -8.81 -14.06
N GLN A 171 6.91 -9.00 -14.96
CA GLN A 171 6.79 -8.59 -16.35
C GLN A 171 5.96 -9.61 -17.13
N GLU A 172 4.87 -9.18 -17.73
CA GLU A 172 3.96 -10.06 -18.45
C GLU A 172 4.58 -10.54 -19.77
N ARG A 173 4.34 -11.80 -20.14
CA ARG A 173 4.98 -12.43 -21.32
C ARG A 173 4.04 -12.62 -22.49
N ARG A 174 2.74 -12.48 -22.25
CA ARG A 174 1.71 -12.84 -23.22
C ARG A 174 0.95 -11.60 -23.66
N PRO A 175 0.59 -11.50 -24.95
CA PRO A 175 -0.37 -10.50 -25.39
C PRO A 175 -1.68 -10.58 -24.57
N PRO A 176 -2.37 -9.45 -24.33
CA PRO A 176 -2.08 -8.12 -24.90
C PRO A 176 -1.04 -7.29 -24.13
N LEU A 177 -0.71 -7.65 -22.88
CA LEU A 177 0.16 -6.86 -22.00
C LEU A 177 1.64 -7.30 -22.05
N GLN A 178 2.08 -7.87 -23.17
CA GLN A 178 3.45 -8.36 -23.30
C GLN A 178 4.46 -7.26 -22.96
N ASP A 179 5.49 -7.63 -22.19
CA ASP A 179 6.59 -6.78 -21.71
C ASP A 179 6.20 -5.67 -20.71
N CYS A 180 4.92 -5.56 -20.34
CA CYS A 180 4.45 -4.63 -19.30
C CYS A 180 4.79 -5.15 -17.90
N TRP A 181 5.17 -4.26 -16.98
CA TRP A 181 5.31 -4.58 -15.57
C TRP A 181 3.97 -4.49 -14.84
N LEU A 182 3.62 -5.56 -14.12
CA LEU A 182 2.39 -5.62 -13.32
C LEU A 182 2.71 -5.93 -11.86
N ILE A 183 2.03 -5.25 -10.94
CA ILE A 183 2.06 -5.53 -9.52
C ILE A 183 1.44 -6.91 -9.29
N LYS A 184 2.23 -7.78 -8.66
CA LYS A 184 1.84 -9.12 -8.28
C LYS A 184 1.35 -9.18 -6.84
N GLU A 185 2.01 -8.41 -5.97
CA GLU A 185 1.76 -8.45 -4.54
C GLU A 185 2.28 -7.16 -3.89
N MET A 186 1.60 -6.69 -2.84
CA MET A 186 2.13 -5.68 -1.93
C MET A 186 1.92 -6.20 -0.52
N LEU A 187 3.01 -6.40 0.22
CA LEU A 187 2.99 -6.95 1.56
C LEU A 187 3.39 -5.89 2.56
N SER A 188 2.55 -5.67 3.58
CA SER A 188 2.98 -4.91 4.75
C SER A 188 4.09 -5.67 5.47
N LEU A 189 5.18 -4.98 5.78
CA LEU A 189 6.30 -5.52 6.56
C LEU A 189 6.14 -5.27 8.06
N GLU A 190 5.04 -4.65 8.48
CA GLU A 190 4.74 -4.51 9.89
C GLU A 190 4.51 -5.88 10.51
N LYS A 191 5.12 -6.11 11.68
CA LYS A 191 4.86 -7.34 12.43
C LYS A 191 3.39 -7.37 12.78
N THR A 192 2.71 -8.43 12.36
CA THR A 192 1.32 -8.65 12.78
C THR A 192 1.28 -8.73 14.31
N LYS A 193 0.18 -8.30 14.95
CA LYS A 193 -0.01 -8.46 16.40
C LYS A 193 0.23 -9.92 16.85
N PHE A 194 -0.10 -10.88 16.00
CA PHE A 194 0.17 -12.30 16.23
C PHE A 194 1.67 -12.64 16.24
N GLN A 195 2.46 -12.11 15.30
CA GLN A 195 3.91 -12.26 15.31
C GLN A 195 4.55 -11.58 16.53
N MET A 196 4.07 -10.39 16.91
CA MET A 196 4.54 -9.71 18.13
C MET A 196 4.20 -10.50 19.39
N LEU A 197 3.01 -11.11 19.47
CA LEU A 197 2.60 -11.96 20.59
C LEU A 197 3.42 -13.25 20.69
N ASN A 198 3.76 -13.87 19.55
CA ASN A 198 4.56 -15.09 19.54
C ASN A 198 6.03 -14.85 19.88
N GLU A 199 6.59 -13.68 19.57
CA GLU A 199 7.92 -13.28 20.01
C GLU A 199 7.97 -12.99 21.52
N GLY A 200 6.84 -12.65 22.14
CA GLY A 200 6.71 -12.43 23.58
C GLY A 200 6.40 -13.68 24.40
N GLY A 201 6.28 -14.85 23.77
CA GLY A 201 6.22 -16.13 24.46
C GLY A 201 7.61 -16.53 24.94
N GLU A 202 8.07 -15.95 26.03
CA GLU A 202 9.26 -16.42 26.75
C GLU A 202 9.13 -17.93 26.99
N GLU A 203 10.17 -18.67 26.61
CA GLU A 203 10.37 -20.06 27.00
C GLU A 203 10.15 -20.15 28.51
N PHE A 204 9.09 -20.84 28.94
CA PHE A 204 9.01 -21.32 30.31
C PHE A 204 10.20 -22.26 30.49
N GLU A 205 11.33 -21.73 31.00
CA GLU A 205 12.41 -22.54 31.53
C GLU A 205 11.78 -23.47 32.56
N GLY A 206 11.62 -24.73 32.16
CA GLY A 206 11.17 -25.79 33.04
C GLY A 206 12.14 -25.83 34.22
N ALA A 207 11.66 -25.42 35.38
CA ALA A 207 12.38 -25.62 36.63
C ALA A 207 12.55 -27.14 36.81
N ASP A 208 13.72 -27.64 36.44
CA ASP A 208 14.16 -28.99 36.73
C ASP A 208 14.03 -29.21 38.25
N SER A 209 12.98 -29.94 38.60
CA SER A 209 12.71 -30.34 39.97
C SER A 209 13.70 -31.46 40.32
N LYS A 210 14.69 -31.13 41.14
CA LYS A 210 15.58 -32.10 41.79
C LYS A 210 14.86 -32.86 42.90
#